data_AF-M6WD51-F1
#
_entry.id   AF-M6WD51-F1
#
_cell.length_a   1.000
_cell.length_b   1.000
_cell.length_c   1.000
_cell.angle_alpha   90.00
_cell.angle_beta   90.00
_cell.angle_gamma   90.00
#
_symmetry.space_group_name_H-M   'P 1'
#
loop_
_entity.id
_entity.type
_entity.pdbx_description
1 polymer ?
#
loop_
_entity_poly.entity_id
_entity_poly.type
_entity_poly.pdbx_seq_one_letter_code
_entity_poly.pdbx_strand_id
1 'polypeptide(L)'
;MDVVFILLIFVMVAMSFQKEVHSLPVVLPKAKAEIGESGIKKEIFLLKNGDIRYAELDFTEADWKLIVSKGEFQNQVVWIYGDKDISYGKFVFVLNSLKSSNLKELHLAIKKEY
;
A
#
# COMPACT_ATOMS: atom_id res chain seq x y z
N MET A 1 -2.03 47.08 -18.19
CA MET A 1 -0.96 46.08 -17.96
C MET A 1 -1.13 45.33 -16.64
N ASP A 2 -1.83 45.88 -15.62
CA ASP A 2 -1.98 45.23 -14.31
C ASP A 2 -2.84 43.96 -14.29
N VAL A 3 -3.96 43.94 -15.04
CA VAL A 3 -4.87 42.78 -15.07
C VAL A 3 -4.20 41.54 -15.66
N VAL A 4 -3.31 41.73 -16.64
CA VAL A 4 -2.55 40.64 -17.28
C VAL A 4 -1.53 40.05 -16.29
N PHE A 5 -0.91 40.89 -15.47
CA PHE A 5 0.06 40.45 -14.46
C PHE A 5 -0.61 39.66 -13.33
N ILE A 6 -1.76 40.12 -12.85
CA ILE A 6 -2.56 39.39 -11.85
C ILE A 6 -2.99 38.02 -12.38
N LEU A 7 -3.41 37.95 -13.65
CA LEU A 7 -3.78 36.69 -14.29
C LEU A 7 -2.61 35.71 -14.35
N LEU A 8 -1.40 36.17 -14.67
CA LEU A 8 -0.20 35.33 -14.70
C LEU A 8 0.15 34.75 -13.32
N ILE A 9 -0.01 35.54 -12.25
CA ILE A 9 0.18 35.05 -10.88
C ILE A 9 -0.83 33.95 -10.57
N PHE A 10 -2.11 34.14 -10.90
CA PHE A 10 -3.14 33.11 -10.69
C PHE A 10 -2.84 31.83 -11.47
N VAL A 11 -2.37 31.93 -12.71
CA VAL A 11 -1.98 30.77 -13.52
C VAL A 11 -0.79 30.04 -12.91
N MET A 12 0.24 30.76 -12.51
CA MET A 12 1.43 30.18 -11.88
C MET A 12 1.10 29.48 -10.55
N VAL A 13 0.25 30.10 -9.72
CA VAL A 13 -0.25 29.52 -8.48
C VAL A 13 -1.11 28.28 -8.73
N ALA A 14 -2.01 28.31 -9.72
CA ALA A 14 -2.86 27.17 -10.08
C ALA A 14 -2.05 25.97 -10.60
N MET A 15 -1.02 26.22 -11.42
CA MET A 15 -0.13 25.18 -11.93
C MET A 15 0.69 24.52 -10.82
N SER A 16 1.09 25.27 -9.79
CA SER A 16 1.79 24.70 -8.61
C SER A 16 0.95 23.68 -7.83
N PHE A 17 -0.38 23.68 -8.00
CA PHE A 17 -1.28 22.73 -7.36
C PHE A 17 -1.60 21.49 -8.19
N GLN A 18 -1.08 21.38 -9.42
CA GLN A 18 -1.10 20.13 -10.18
C GLN A 18 -0.04 19.17 -9.60
N LYS A 19 -0.32 18.73 -8.37
CA LYS A 19 0.43 17.69 -7.68
C LYS A 19 0.31 16.43 -8.52
N GLU A 20 1.44 15.89 -8.96
CA GLU A 20 1.50 14.67 -9.74
C GLU A 20 0.70 13.58 -9.03
N VAL A 21 -0.48 13.26 -9.56
CA VAL A 21 -1.28 12.15 -9.05
C VAL A 21 -0.54 10.89 -9.48
N HIS A 22 0.28 10.35 -8.59
CA HIS A 22 0.92 9.06 -8.78
C HIS A 22 -0.16 7.98 -8.73
N SER A 23 -0.86 7.77 -9.85
CA SER A 23 -1.75 6.63 -10.01
C SER A 23 -0.89 5.40 -10.29
N LEU A 24 -0.77 4.51 -9.31
CA LEU A 24 -0.21 3.19 -9.56
C LEU A 24 -1.31 2.35 -10.22
N PRO A 25 -1.12 1.82 -11.44
CA PRO A 25 -2.01 0.80 -11.99
C PRO A 25 -1.78 -0.48 -11.18
N VAL A 26 -2.60 -0.69 -10.15
CA VAL A 26 -2.63 -1.93 -9.38
C VAL A 26 -3.70 -2.82 -10.02
N VAL A 27 -3.26 -3.84 -10.76
CA VAL A 27 -4.13 -4.93 -11.18
C VAL A 27 -4.30 -5.83 -9.95
N LEU A 28 -5.30 -5.53 -9.13
CA LEU A 28 -5.66 -6.39 -8.01
C LEU A 28 -6.34 -7.65 -8.57
N PRO A 29 -5.89 -8.86 -8.20
CA PRO A 29 -6.63 -10.08 -8.52
C PRO A 29 -8.06 -9.96 -7.96
N LYS A 30 -9.06 -10.48 -8.68
CA LYS A 30 -10.47 -10.37 -8.30
C LYS A 30 -10.70 -11.08 -6.96
N ALA A 31 -10.66 -10.33 -5.87
CA ALA A 31 -10.93 -10.82 -4.53
C ALA A 31 -12.43 -11.14 -4.41
N LYS A 32 -12.78 -12.41 -4.27
CA LYS A 32 -14.03 -12.82 -3.65
C LYS A 32 -13.72 -13.01 -2.17
N ALA A 33 -14.34 -12.20 -1.31
CA ALA A 33 -14.31 -12.43 0.13
C ALA A 33 -15.19 -13.65 0.45
N GLU A 34 -14.75 -14.84 0.04
CA GLU A 34 -15.34 -16.10 0.45
C GLU A 34 -14.59 -16.57 1.70
N ILE A 35 -15.34 -16.67 2.80
CA ILE A 35 -14.88 -17.28 4.05
C ILE A 35 -14.81 -18.78 3.78
N GLY A 36 -13.70 -19.26 3.19
CA GLY A 36 -13.63 -20.65 2.74
C GLY A 36 -12.22 -21.15 2.40
N GLU A 37 -11.72 -22.04 3.26
CA GLU A 37 -10.80 -23.16 3.01
C GLU A 37 -9.34 -22.91 2.56
N SER A 38 -8.44 -23.15 3.54
CA SER A 38 -7.16 -23.87 3.40
C SER A 38 -6.10 -23.32 2.41
N GLY A 39 -5.93 -22.01 2.39
CA GLY A 39 -4.61 -21.41 2.20
C GLY A 39 -4.17 -20.83 3.54
N ILE A 40 -2.91 -21.00 3.95
CA ILE A 40 -2.42 -20.40 5.20
C ILE A 40 -2.53 -18.89 5.04
N LYS A 41 -3.59 -18.30 5.62
CA LYS A 41 -3.86 -16.86 5.56
C LYS A 41 -2.66 -16.13 6.16
N LYS A 42 -1.99 -15.30 5.36
CA LYS A 42 -0.87 -14.47 5.82
C LYS A 42 -1.37 -13.07 6.12
N GLU A 43 -1.37 -12.70 7.40
CA GLU A 43 -1.80 -11.39 7.86
C GLU A 43 -0.61 -10.46 8.05
N ILE A 44 -0.63 -9.33 7.37
CA ILE A 44 0.40 -8.29 7.44
C ILE A 44 -0.26 -7.06 8.06
N PHE A 45 0.36 -6.52 9.09
CA PHE A 45 -0.10 -5.33 9.79
C PHE A 45 0.86 -4.20 9.52
N LEU A 46 0.33 -3.05 9.10
CA LEU A 46 1.08 -1.82 8.98
C LEU A 46 0.81 -0.98 10.23
N LEU A 47 1.84 -0.80 11.04
CA LEU A 47 1.76 -0.15 12.33
C LEU A 47 1.85 1.38 12.19
N LYS A 48 1.35 2.12 13.20
CA LYS A 48 1.37 3.59 13.23
C LYS A 48 2.77 4.20 13.17
N ASN A 49 3.76 3.48 13.70
CA ASN A 49 5.17 3.87 13.66
C ASN A 49 5.80 3.68 12.26
N GLY A 50 5.07 3.09 11.31
CA GLY A 50 5.55 2.81 9.96
C GLY A 50 6.25 1.46 9.81
N ASP A 51 6.28 0.63 10.84
CA ASP A 51 6.84 -0.72 10.76
C ASP A 51 5.84 -1.71 10.17
N ILE A 52 6.37 -2.78 9.58
CA ILE A 52 5.57 -3.84 8.97
C ILE A 52 5.62 -5.03 9.92
N ARG A 53 4.49 -5.42 10.50
CA ARG A 53 4.38 -6.57 11.37
C ARG A 53 3.82 -7.77 10.64
N TYR A 54 4.49 -8.90 10.75
CA TYR A 54 4.09 -10.17 10.16
C TYR A 54 4.54 -11.32 11.07
N ALA A 55 3.65 -12.28 11.34
CA ALA A 55 3.94 -13.42 12.22
C ALA A 55 4.56 -13.02 13.57
N GLU A 56 4.00 -11.98 14.21
CA GLU A 56 4.44 -11.41 15.51
C GLU A 56 5.85 -10.76 15.50
N LEU A 57 6.47 -10.65 14.33
CA LEU A 57 7.76 -10.00 14.14
C LEU A 57 7.59 -8.65 13.44
N ASP A 58 8.38 -7.68 13.87
CA ASP A 58 8.44 -6.36 13.25
C ASP A 58 9.58 -6.34 12.23
N PHE A 59 9.28 -5.90 11.02
CA PHE A 59 10.20 -5.85 9.89
C PHE A 59 10.48 -4.40 9.51
N THR A 60 11.77 -4.11 9.34
CA THR A 60 12.19 -2.93 8.59
C THR A 60 11.88 -3.11 7.10
N GLU A 61 11.96 -2.03 6.33
CA GLU A 61 11.75 -2.09 4.87
C GLU A 61 12.74 -3.02 4.15
N ALA A 62 13.98 -3.09 4.65
CA ALA A 62 15.01 -3.94 4.08
C ALA A 62 14.71 -5.42 4.35
N ASP A 63 14.38 -5.76 5.60
CA ASP A 63 14.07 -7.13 6.00
C ASP A 63 12.78 -7.61 5.34
N TRP A 64 11.80 -6.71 5.18
CA TRP A 64 10.57 -6.97 4.46
C TRP A 64 10.83 -7.36 2.99
N LYS A 65 11.67 -6.61 2.28
CA LYS A 65 12.03 -6.97 0.90
C LYS A 65 12.70 -8.34 0.84
N LEU A 66 13.53 -8.67 1.82
CA LEU A 66 14.23 -9.95 1.87
C LEU A 66 13.24 -11.12 2.03
N ILE A 67 12.31 -11.06 2.99
CA ILE A 67 11.33 -12.14 3.19
C ILE A 67 10.39 -12.30 1.99
N VAL A 68 9.97 -11.19 1.38
CA VAL A 68 9.16 -11.18 0.16
C VAL A 68 9.92 -11.84 -1.00
N SER A 69 11.20 -11.51 -1.19
CA SER A 69 12.04 -12.09 -2.25
C SER A 69 12.32 -13.59 -2.07
N LYS A 70 12.32 -14.08 -0.82
CA LYS A 70 12.45 -15.51 -0.50
C LYS A 70 11.21 -16.33 -0.86
N GLY A 71 10.13 -15.68 -1.27
CA GLY A 71 8.92 -16.34 -1.73
C GLY A 71 7.94 -16.74 -0.64
N GLU A 72 8.04 -16.17 0.56
CA GLU A 72 7.15 -16.45 1.70
C GLU A 72 5.65 -16.31 1.37
N PHE A 73 5.32 -15.43 0.42
CA PHE A 73 3.95 -15.11 0.02
C PHE A 73 3.52 -15.73 -1.32
N GLN A 74 4.35 -16.56 -1.94
CA GLN A 74 4.03 -17.16 -3.24
C GLN A 74 2.82 -18.08 -3.16
N ASN A 75 1.85 -17.87 -4.07
CA ASN A 75 0.60 -18.64 -4.12
C ASN A 75 -0.22 -18.63 -2.80
N GLN A 76 0.01 -17.64 -1.93
CA GLN A 76 -0.73 -17.47 -0.67
C GLN A 76 -1.84 -16.42 -0.79
N VAL A 77 -2.78 -16.51 0.14
CA VAL A 77 -3.81 -15.48 0.37
C VAL A 77 -3.28 -14.50 1.42
N VAL A 78 -3.10 -13.24 1.00
CA VAL A 78 -2.49 -12.21 1.84
C VAL A 78 -3.51 -11.16 2.24
N TRP A 79 -3.55 -10.83 3.53
CA TRP A 79 -4.40 -9.78 4.09
C TRP A 79 -3.53 -8.66 4.63
N ILE A 80 -3.67 -7.47 4.08
CA ILE A 80 -2.99 -6.27 4.57
C ILE A 80 -3.97 -5.48 5.42
N TYR A 81 -3.61 -5.35 6.69
CA TYR A 81 -4.29 -4.51 7.66
C TYR A 81 -3.46 -3.25 7.88
N GLY A 82 -4.07 -2.08 7.77
CA GLY A 82 -3.43 -0.84 8.18
C GLY A 82 -4.36 0.00 9.04
N ASP A 83 -3.76 0.83 9.87
CA ASP A 83 -4.47 1.86 10.60
C ASP A 83 -4.94 2.98 9.66
N LYS A 84 -5.96 3.75 10.08
CA LYS A 84 -6.47 4.91 9.32
C LYS A 84 -5.42 6.00 9.14
N ASP A 85 -4.53 6.15 10.12
CA ASP A 85 -3.55 7.24 10.17
C ASP A 85 -2.23 6.90 9.48
N ILE A 86 -2.11 5.74 8.83
CA ILE A 86 -0.85 5.34 8.23
C ILE A 86 -0.60 6.05 6.90
N SER A 87 0.66 6.33 6.62
CA SER A 87 1.04 7.03 5.39
C SER A 87 0.71 6.20 4.14
N TYR A 88 0.11 6.86 3.14
CA TYR A 88 -0.16 6.26 1.84
C TYR A 88 1.09 5.66 1.20
N GLY A 89 2.25 6.30 1.37
CA GLY A 89 3.53 5.82 0.86
C GLY A 89 3.91 4.45 1.39
N LYS A 90 3.63 4.16 2.67
CA LYS A 90 3.91 2.85 3.27
C LYS A 90 3.02 1.75 2.71
N PHE A 91 1.74 2.04 2.51
CA PHE A 91 0.83 1.11 1.83
C PHE A 91 1.34 0.77 0.42
N VAL A 92 1.72 1.79 -0.36
CA VAL A 92 2.25 1.59 -1.71
C VAL A 92 3.55 0.77 -1.69
N PHE A 93 4.44 1.01 -0.73
CA PHE A 93 5.67 0.24 -0.56
C PHE A 93 5.38 -1.25 -0.37
N VAL A 94 4.47 -1.60 0.55
CA VAL A 94 4.13 -3.01 0.83
C VAL A 94 3.42 -3.65 -0.35
N LEU A 95 2.46 -2.96 -0.97
CA LEU A 95 1.77 -3.46 -2.16
C LEU A 95 2.75 -3.72 -3.31
N ASN A 96 3.68 -2.81 -3.57
CA ASN A 96 4.64 -2.96 -4.66
C ASN A 96 5.62 -4.10 -4.41
N SER A 97 6.05 -4.29 -3.15
CA SER A 97 6.90 -5.42 -2.81
C SER A 97 6.22 -6.77 -3.08
N LEU A 98 4.95 -6.90 -2.69
CA LEU A 98 4.17 -8.14 -2.87
C LEU A 98 3.70 -8.37 -4.32
N LYS A 99 3.67 -7.32 -5.17
CA LYS A 99 3.36 -7.45 -6.60
C LYS A 99 4.32 -8.41 -7.31
N SER A 100 5.56 -8.50 -6.84
CA SER A 100 6.57 -9.42 -7.39
C SER A 100 6.34 -10.90 -7.01
N SER A 101 5.46 -11.17 -6.05
CA SER A 101 5.39 -12.48 -5.38
C SER A 101 4.35 -13.45 -5.94
N ASN A 102 3.72 -13.18 -7.10
CA ASN A 102 2.69 -14.03 -7.71
C ASN A 102 1.66 -14.58 -6.68
N LEU A 103 0.98 -13.65 -6.00
CA LEU A 103 0.00 -13.97 -4.95
C LEU A 103 -1.22 -14.68 -5.53
N LYS A 104 -1.84 -15.55 -4.73
CA LYS A 104 -3.14 -16.17 -5.08
C LYS A 104 -4.25 -15.13 -4.97
N GLU A 105 -4.29 -14.43 -3.84
CA GLU A 105 -5.28 -13.38 -3.55
C GLU A 105 -4.69 -12.31 -2.62
N LEU A 106 -5.17 -11.08 -2.77
CA LEU A 106 -4.78 -9.95 -1.95
C LEU A 106 -6.02 -9.21 -1.45
N HIS A 107 -6.14 -9.11 -0.12
CA HIS A 107 -7.23 -8.42 0.56
C HIS A 107 -6.67 -7.23 1.34
N LEU A 108 -7.31 -6.07 1.21
CA LEU A 108 -6.96 -4.86 1.96
C LEU A 108 -8.10 -4.52 2.91
N ALA A 109 -7.77 -4.32 4.19
CA ALA A 109 -8.74 -3.92 5.19
C ALA A 109 -8.14 -2.87 6.13
N ILE A 110 -8.98 -1.92 6.54
CA ILE A 110 -8.63 -1.01 7.65
C ILE A 110 -9.10 -1.70 8.91
N LYS A 111 -8.15 -2.14 9.76
CA LYS A 111 -8.48 -2.69 11.08
C LYS A 111 -8.16 -1.60 12.10
N LYS A 112 -9.21 -1.05 12.71
CA LYS A 112 -9.06 -0.15 13.86
C LYS A 112 -8.69 -1.05 15.04
N GLU A 113 -7.43 -1.04 15.48
CA GLU A 113 -7.14 -1.59 16.81
C GLU A 113 -7.92 -0.77 17.83
N TYR A 114 -8.69 -1.47 18.68
CA TYR A 114 -9.47 -0.91 19.78
C TYR A 114 -8.58 -0.72 21.00
#